data_AF-A0A969FNK3-F1
#
_entry.id   AF-A0A969FNK3-F1
#
_cell.length_a   1.000
_cell.length_b   1.000
_cell.length_c   1.000
_cell.angle_alpha   90.00
_cell.angle_beta   90.00
_cell.angle_gamma   90.00
#
_symmetry.space_group_name_H-M   'P 1'
#
loop_
_entity.id
_entity.type
_entity.pdbx_description
1 polymer ?
#
loop_
_entity_poly.entity_id
_entity_poly.type
_entity_poly.pdbx_seq_one_letter_code
_entity_poly.pdbx_strand_id
1 'polypeptide(L)'
;MINTLTANPDAPNADATWAGRRGAISMGLSLALTDINGDGVSDLAMGASNYRELDGSLRFRIYGGVFVEFGGASTSGHTSFVTTTPDYFVRGADDTDRAGRFLGGGDVDGDGTGDLVLGAQGGDGPTTTAPDRGEIYVVFGQAGLTPGTINNLLLTPGTRIHGVSADDIIPSALTVADIDGNGKDDIVVGASAVDGPNPRSLAGRGYVLLDRTRAQWTSTSIDFMADLTVIGRRQSDFLGESVAVGDIDGDGSAEVVFGATGSEGPQLPGKADRGEAIVLAWKDVQFEFVLDLATSILATSIAAPSQVDGMPVSAAFGDVNGDGADGPGAR
;
A
#
# COMPACT_ATOMS: atom_id res chain seq x y z
N MET A 1 7.38 35.37 11.91
CA MET A 1 8.66 34.93 12.50
C MET A 1 9.17 33.81 11.61
N ILE A 2 10.34 33.98 11.00
CA ILE A 2 10.93 32.99 10.11
C ILE A 2 11.47 31.86 10.98
N ASN A 3 10.88 30.67 10.86
CA ASN A 3 11.24 29.48 11.64
C ASN A 3 12.49 28.82 11.01
N THR A 4 13.59 29.56 10.89
CA THR A 4 14.88 28.98 10.47
C THR A 4 15.54 28.34 11.68
N LEU A 5 15.18 27.08 11.97
CA LEU A 5 16.17 26.17 12.52
C LEU A 5 17.29 26.07 11.48
N THR A 6 18.51 26.40 11.92
CA THR A 6 19.76 26.31 11.17
C THR A 6 19.86 25.01 10.39
N ALA A 7 20.45 25.09 9.18
CA ALA A 7 20.76 23.95 8.32
C ALA A 7 21.13 22.70 9.14
N ASN A 8 20.45 21.58 8.89
CA ASN A 8 20.85 20.30 9.47
C ASN A 8 22.28 20.02 8.97
N PRO A 9 23.31 20.02 9.85
CA PRO A 9 24.69 19.86 9.42
C PRO A 9 24.93 18.50 8.75
N ASP A 10 24.04 17.53 8.99
CA ASP A 10 24.10 16.20 8.39
C ASP A 10 23.40 16.14 7.00
N ALA A 11 22.64 17.17 6.62
CA ALA A 11 21.92 17.26 5.34
C ALA A 11 21.89 18.70 4.79
N PRO A 12 23.05 19.28 4.43
CA PRO A 12 23.19 20.72 4.16
C PRO A 12 22.50 21.21 2.88
N ASN A 13 22.12 20.30 1.98
CA ASN A 13 21.42 20.63 0.73
C ASN A 13 19.93 20.26 0.76
N ALA A 14 19.41 19.74 1.88
CA ALA A 14 18.00 19.41 1.99
C ALA A 14 17.20 20.67 2.34
N ASP A 15 16.13 20.94 1.60
CA ASP A 15 15.22 22.06 1.88
C ASP A 15 14.46 21.86 3.22
N ALA A 16 14.26 20.61 3.62
CA ALA A 16 13.70 20.24 4.92
C ALA A 16 14.17 18.85 5.38
N THR A 17 14.15 18.61 6.69
CA THR A 17 14.36 17.27 7.28
C THR A 17 13.48 17.08 8.50
N TRP A 18 12.90 15.89 8.66
CA TRP A 18 12.18 15.49 9.88
C TRP A 18 12.91 14.39 10.63
N ALA A 19 13.19 14.63 11.90
CA ALA A 19 13.81 13.65 12.79
C ALA A 19 12.81 13.17 13.86
N GLY A 20 12.67 11.85 13.99
CA GLY A 20 11.76 11.22 14.94
C GLY A 20 12.16 11.46 16.41
N ARG A 21 11.16 11.52 17.29
CA ARG A 21 11.37 11.62 18.74
C ARG A 21 11.82 10.29 19.36
N ARG A 22 12.23 10.32 20.63
CA ARG A 22 12.45 9.09 21.42
C ARG A 22 11.16 8.26 21.43
N GLY A 23 11.19 7.11 20.78
CA GLY A 23 10.02 6.24 20.63
C GLY A 23 9.48 6.16 19.20
N ALA A 24 9.71 7.15 18.32
CA ALA A 24 9.38 7.12 16.89
C ALA A 24 10.39 6.30 16.08
N ILE A 25 10.61 5.06 16.49
CA ILE A 25 11.56 4.15 15.85
C ILE A 25 11.02 3.77 14.47
N SER A 26 11.90 3.80 13.48
CA SER A 26 11.59 3.53 12.07
C SER A 26 10.62 4.55 11.44
N MET A 27 10.55 5.78 11.95
CA MET A 27 9.86 6.87 11.26
C MET A 27 10.48 7.11 9.88
N GLY A 28 9.63 7.28 8.86
CA GLY A 28 10.04 7.38 7.47
C GLY A 28 10.29 6.03 6.80
N LEU A 29 9.89 4.91 7.42
CA LEU A 29 9.89 3.59 6.79
C LEU A 29 8.94 3.54 5.58
N SER A 30 7.81 4.24 5.69
CA SER A 30 6.84 4.47 4.62
C SER A 30 6.46 5.94 4.61
N LEU A 31 6.09 6.45 3.43
CA LEU A 31 5.76 7.85 3.20
C LEU A 31 4.48 7.92 2.37
N ALA A 32 3.67 8.95 2.60
CA ALA A 32 2.59 9.34 1.72
C ALA A 32 2.49 10.87 1.67
N LEU A 33 1.97 11.36 0.55
CA LEU A 33 1.61 12.77 0.34
C LEU A 33 0.11 12.82 0.09
N THR A 34 -0.59 13.67 0.84
CA THR A 34 -2.06 13.82 0.73
C THR A 34 -2.48 15.09 1.47
N ASP A 35 -3.51 15.80 1.01
CA ASP A 35 -4.05 16.97 1.71
C ASP A 35 -5.05 16.52 2.78
N ILE A 36 -4.55 16.06 3.93
CA ILE A 36 -5.41 15.46 4.97
C ILE A 36 -6.23 16.51 5.72
N ASN A 37 -5.75 17.75 5.73
CA ASN A 37 -6.39 18.86 6.43
C ASN A 37 -7.34 19.69 5.54
N GLY A 38 -7.40 19.40 4.24
CA GLY A 38 -8.29 20.00 3.25
C GLY A 38 -7.99 21.48 2.96
N ASP A 39 -6.73 21.90 3.06
CA ASP A 39 -6.31 23.29 2.82
C ASP A 39 -5.83 23.56 1.39
N GLY A 40 -5.80 22.53 0.55
CA GLY A 40 -5.36 22.55 -0.85
C GLY A 40 -3.86 22.33 -1.02
N VAL A 41 -3.12 22.01 0.04
CA VAL A 41 -1.68 21.71 -0.01
C VAL A 41 -1.42 20.29 0.49
N SER A 42 -0.59 19.53 -0.23
CA SER A 42 -0.23 18.19 0.23
C SER A 42 0.55 18.23 1.55
N ASP A 43 0.11 17.39 2.48
CA ASP A 43 0.73 17.12 3.76
C ASP A 43 1.68 15.93 3.65
N LEU A 44 2.70 15.88 4.51
CA LEU A 44 3.66 14.78 4.57
C LEU A 44 3.28 13.82 5.69
N ALA A 45 2.94 12.58 5.36
CA ALA A 45 2.71 11.51 6.31
C ALA A 45 3.91 10.55 6.35
N MET A 46 4.39 10.25 7.55
CA MET A 46 5.57 9.43 7.81
C MET A 46 5.23 8.27 8.73
N GLY A 47 5.26 7.06 8.19
CA GLY A 47 5.04 5.83 8.94
C GLY A 47 6.20 5.50 9.86
N ALA A 48 5.89 5.10 11.10
CA ALA A 48 6.82 4.68 12.14
C ALA A 48 6.34 3.36 12.75
N SER A 49 6.52 2.26 12.01
CA SER A 49 6.00 0.93 12.38
C SER A 49 6.49 0.40 13.73
N ASN A 50 7.62 0.90 14.23
CA ASN A 50 8.15 0.54 15.54
C ASN A 50 7.92 1.66 16.58
N TYR A 51 6.98 2.57 16.32
CA TYR A 51 6.60 3.57 17.30
C TYR A 51 6.19 2.89 18.61
N ARG A 52 6.82 3.34 19.71
CA ARG A 52 6.59 2.79 21.03
C ARG A 52 6.42 3.86 22.09
N GLU A 53 5.59 3.54 23.08
CA GLU A 53 5.37 4.34 24.27
C GLU A 53 5.15 3.46 25.49
N LEU A 54 5.14 4.07 26.68
CA LEU A 54 4.89 3.37 27.93
C LEU A 54 3.38 3.18 28.11
N ASP A 55 2.96 1.95 28.42
CA ASP A 55 1.61 1.70 28.91
C ASP A 55 1.45 2.15 30.38
N GLY A 56 0.23 2.05 30.91
CA GLY A 56 -0.05 2.37 32.33
C GLY A 56 0.72 1.50 33.35
N SER A 57 1.39 0.43 32.90
CA SER A 57 2.27 -0.43 33.68
C SER A 57 3.76 -0.12 33.47
N LEU A 58 4.10 0.99 32.82
CA LEU A 58 5.47 1.41 32.52
C LEU A 58 6.25 0.40 31.67
N ARG A 59 5.58 -0.36 30.80
CA ARG A 59 6.23 -1.21 29.80
C ARG A 59 6.17 -0.57 28.43
N PHE A 60 7.25 -0.68 27.67
CA PHE A 60 7.24 -0.26 26.27
C PHE A 60 6.36 -1.21 25.46
N ARG A 61 5.43 -0.62 24.72
CA ARG A 61 4.53 -1.29 23.77
C ARG A 61 4.76 -0.72 22.38
N ILE A 62 4.76 -1.56 21.37
CA ILE A 62 5.06 -1.20 19.98
C ILE A 62 3.74 -1.13 19.21
N TYR A 63 3.10 0.04 19.23
CA TYR A 63 1.84 0.24 18.51
C TYR A 63 2.07 0.48 17.01
N GLY A 64 3.22 1.06 16.67
CA GLY A 64 3.35 1.76 15.39
C GLY A 64 2.53 3.07 15.37
N GLY A 65 2.66 3.81 14.29
CA GLY A 65 1.93 5.07 14.10
C GLY A 65 2.38 5.84 12.85
N VAL A 66 1.67 6.93 12.56
CA VAL A 66 1.95 7.82 11.44
C VAL A 66 2.04 9.25 11.96
N PHE A 67 3.15 9.91 11.67
CA PHE A 67 3.41 11.31 11.98
C PHE A 67 3.11 12.14 10.75
N VAL A 68 2.24 13.14 10.86
CA VAL A 68 1.81 13.98 9.75
C VAL A 68 2.17 15.43 10.02
N GLU A 69 2.70 16.08 8.99
CA GLU A 69 3.11 17.47 8.98
C GLU A 69 2.35 18.19 7.89
N PHE A 70 1.66 19.25 8.25
CA PHE A 70 0.82 19.96 7.29
C PHE A 70 1.65 20.77 6.32
N GLY A 71 1.25 20.73 5.05
CA GLY A 71 1.82 21.46 3.94
C GLY A 71 1.76 22.97 4.09
N GLY A 72 2.49 23.70 3.23
CA GLY A 72 2.36 25.14 3.08
C GLY A 72 3.64 25.94 3.31
N ALA A 73 3.52 27.27 3.41
CA ALA A 73 4.68 28.19 3.48
C ALA A 73 5.59 27.99 4.71
N SER A 74 5.16 27.15 5.67
CA SER A 74 5.89 26.78 6.88
C SER A 74 6.64 25.45 6.79
N THR A 75 6.54 24.68 5.70
CA THR A 75 7.25 23.38 5.55
C THR A 75 8.72 23.51 5.13
N SER A 76 9.26 24.72 5.06
CA SER A 76 10.70 24.96 4.87
C SER A 76 11.46 24.91 6.21
N GLY A 77 12.57 24.18 6.26
CA GLY A 77 13.46 24.12 7.44
C GLY A 77 13.58 22.74 8.07
N HIS A 78 14.34 22.65 9.16
CA HIS A 78 14.62 21.38 9.83
C HIS A 78 13.74 21.20 11.07
N THR A 79 12.78 20.28 10.98
CA THR A 79 11.85 19.95 12.07
C THR A 79 12.34 18.69 12.81
N SER A 80 12.25 18.72 14.14
CA SER A 80 12.49 17.53 14.96
C SER A 80 11.33 17.33 15.91
N PHE A 81 10.70 16.15 15.87
CA PHE A 81 9.68 15.78 16.85
C PHE A 81 10.23 15.57 18.26
N VAL A 82 11.55 15.63 18.43
CA VAL A 82 12.18 15.72 19.75
C VAL A 82 11.81 17.04 20.44
N THR A 83 11.62 18.12 19.67
CA THR A 83 11.36 19.48 20.18
C THR A 83 10.01 20.05 19.77
N THR A 84 9.26 19.34 18.93
CA THR A 84 7.96 19.77 18.38
C THR A 84 6.95 18.62 18.40
N THR A 85 5.66 18.94 18.47
CA THR A 85 4.58 17.98 18.28
C THR A 85 4.23 17.90 16.80
N PRO A 86 3.98 16.70 16.23
CA PRO A 86 3.45 16.61 14.87
C PRO A 86 2.11 17.32 14.77
N ASP A 87 1.80 17.84 13.58
CA ASP A 87 0.52 18.51 13.34
C ASP A 87 -0.66 17.54 13.46
N TYR A 88 -0.48 16.31 12.97
CA TYR A 88 -1.42 15.22 13.20
C TYR A 88 -0.68 13.91 13.48
N PHE A 89 -1.20 13.12 14.42
CA PHE A 89 -0.61 11.85 14.79
C PHE A 89 -1.67 10.75 14.81
N VAL A 90 -1.46 9.71 14.00
CA VAL A 90 -2.23 8.48 14.04
C VAL A 90 -1.47 7.46 14.88
N ARG A 91 -2.03 7.08 16.02
CA ARG A 91 -1.47 6.08 16.92
C ARG A 91 -2.06 4.71 16.60
N GLY A 92 -1.21 3.68 16.48
CA GLY A 92 -1.64 2.28 16.35
C GLY A 92 -2.56 1.83 17.49
N ALA A 93 -3.41 0.84 17.20
CA ALA A 93 -4.45 0.38 18.12
C ALA A 93 -3.84 -0.45 19.27
N ASP A 94 -3.24 -1.58 18.94
CA ASP A 94 -2.77 -2.57 19.91
C ASP A 94 -1.26 -2.81 19.85
N ASP A 95 -0.74 -3.46 20.89
CA ASP A 95 0.69 -3.79 20.99
C ASP A 95 1.06 -4.78 19.90
N THR A 96 2.16 -4.50 19.20
CA THR A 96 2.74 -5.28 18.10
C THR A 96 2.02 -5.24 16.75
N ASP A 97 0.93 -4.49 16.61
CA ASP A 97 0.22 -4.28 15.33
C ASP A 97 1.09 -3.60 14.25
N ARG A 98 2.03 -2.75 14.68
CA ARG A 98 2.99 -2.04 13.82
C ARG A 98 2.33 -1.18 12.75
N ALA A 99 1.31 -0.42 13.14
CA ALA A 99 0.65 0.55 12.27
C ALA A 99 1.64 1.52 11.60
N GLY A 100 1.35 1.93 10.36
CA GLY A 100 2.23 2.79 9.57
C GLY A 100 3.44 2.05 8.99
N ARG A 101 3.39 0.72 8.90
CA ARG A 101 4.39 -0.05 8.13
C ARG A 101 4.24 0.18 6.63
N PHE A 102 3.01 0.23 6.18
CA PHE A 102 2.61 0.59 4.82
C PHE A 102 1.75 1.83 4.88
N LEU A 103 1.88 2.71 3.91
CA LEU A 103 1.22 4.00 3.91
C LEU A 103 0.94 4.44 2.47
N GLY A 104 -0.28 4.88 2.23
CA GLY A 104 -0.73 5.56 1.01
C GLY A 104 -1.62 6.74 1.40
N GLY A 105 -1.80 7.67 0.48
CA GLY A 105 -2.67 8.81 0.67
C GLY A 105 -3.32 9.23 -0.63
N GLY A 106 -4.56 9.68 -0.54
CA GLY A 106 -5.44 9.98 -1.67
C GLY A 106 -6.89 10.13 -1.20
N ASP A 107 -7.77 10.68 -2.04
CA ASP A 107 -9.19 10.85 -1.70
C ASP A 107 -9.95 9.55 -2.01
N VAL A 108 -10.10 8.67 -1.02
CA VAL A 108 -10.72 7.35 -1.20
C VAL A 108 -12.21 7.36 -0.85
N ASP A 109 -12.70 8.44 -0.25
CA ASP A 109 -14.11 8.62 0.08
C ASP A 109 -14.89 9.60 -0.82
N GLY A 110 -14.16 10.29 -1.70
CA GLY A 110 -14.66 11.20 -2.72
C GLY A 110 -15.17 12.52 -2.17
N ASP A 111 -14.72 12.95 -0.99
CA ASP A 111 -15.14 14.21 -0.37
C ASP A 111 -14.30 15.43 -0.77
N GLY A 112 -13.22 15.21 -1.54
CA GLY A 112 -12.28 16.22 -2.01
C GLY A 112 -11.17 16.56 -1.01
N THR A 113 -11.13 15.91 0.15
CA THR A 113 -10.04 15.93 1.11
C THR A 113 -9.23 14.66 0.98
N GLY A 114 -7.91 14.75 1.13
CA GLY A 114 -7.06 13.58 1.11
C GLY A 114 -7.25 12.69 2.35
N ASP A 115 -7.23 11.38 2.17
CA ASP A 115 -7.26 10.39 3.25
C ASP A 115 -5.90 9.73 3.44
N LEU A 116 -5.74 9.02 4.57
CA LEU A 116 -4.61 8.12 4.79
C LEU A 116 -5.07 6.67 4.83
N VAL A 117 -4.36 5.83 4.07
CA VAL A 117 -4.50 4.37 4.12
C VAL A 117 -3.23 3.80 4.70
N LEU A 118 -3.33 3.04 5.81
CA LEU A 118 -2.16 2.50 6.49
C LEU A 118 -2.29 1.03 6.84
N GLY A 119 -1.19 0.29 6.68
CA GLY A 119 -1.07 -1.11 7.05
C GLY A 119 -0.54 -1.30 8.47
N ALA A 120 -1.18 -2.20 9.21
CA ALA A 120 -0.83 -2.69 10.53
C ALA A 120 -0.73 -4.23 10.48
N GLN A 121 0.41 -4.69 9.99
CA GLN A 121 0.61 -6.09 9.59
C GLN A 121 0.51 -7.09 10.75
N GLY A 122 0.76 -6.66 11.99
CA GLY A 122 0.61 -7.51 13.19
C GLY A 122 -0.78 -7.49 13.81
N GLY A 123 -1.76 -6.83 13.18
CA GLY A 123 -3.10 -6.72 13.74
C GLY A 123 -3.84 -8.06 13.75
N ASP A 124 -4.55 -8.34 14.84
CA ASP A 124 -5.32 -9.58 15.01
C ASP A 124 -6.72 -9.53 14.36
N GLY A 125 -7.14 -8.38 13.83
CA GLY A 125 -8.51 -8.15 13.37
C GLY A 125 -9.50 -8.01 14.53
N PRO A 126 -10.82 -8.17 14.29
CA PRO A 126 -11.85 -7.93 15.31
C PRO A 126 -11.91 -8.96 16.46
N THR A 127 -11.13 -10.04 16.41
CA THR A 127 -11.24 -11.18 17.34
C THR A 127 -9.88 -11.79 17.64
N THR A 128 -9.68 -12.28 18.87
CA THR A 128 -8.42 -12.92 19.30
C THR A 128 -8.26 -14.40 18.89
N THR A 129 -9.24 -14.96 18.17
CA THR A 129 -9.25 -16.39 17.79
C THR A 129 -8.45 -16.73 16.54
N ALA A 130 -8.05 -15.71 15.79
CA ALA A 130 -7.23 -15.81 14.59
C ALA A 130 -6.20 -14.68 14.64
N PRO A 131 -5.02 -14.91 15.24
CA PRO A 131 -4.01 -13.87 15.39
C PRO A 131 -3.35 -13.53 14.05
N ASP A 132 -2.68 -12.38 14.00
CA ASP A 132 -1.79 -11.99 12.90
C ASP A 132 -2.47 -12.00 11.52
N ARG A 133 -3.75 -11.63 11.45
CA ARG A 133 -4.47 -11.47 10.16
C ARG A 133 -3.96 -10.29 9.36
N GLY A 134 -3.35 -9.34 10.06
CA GLY A 134 -3.02 -8.03 9.56
C GLY A 134 -4.26 -7.17 9.33
N GLU A 135 -4.06 -5.86 9.40
CA GLU A 135 -5.11 -4.86 9.29
C GLU A 135 -4.68 -3.71 8.37
N ILE A 136 -5.67 -3.12 7.70
CA ILE A 136 -5.57 -1.89 6.93
C ILE A 136 -6.57 -0.92 7.51
N TYR A 137 -6.13 0.30 7.77
CA TYR A 137 -6.98 1.37 8.26
C TYR A 137 -7.13 2.44 7.18
N VAL A 138 -8.35 2.92 7.00
CA VAL A 138 -8.65 4.16 6.27
C VAL A 138 -8.98 5.23 7.29
N VAL A 139 -8.13 6.25 7.36
CA VAL A 139 -8.27 7.41 8.24
C VAL A 139 -8.66 8.59 7.35
N PHE A 140 -9.94 8.93 7.40
CA PHE A 140 -10.47 10.00 6.58
C PHE A 140 -9.89 11.36 6.97
N GLY A 141 -9.54 12.14 5.96
CA GLY A 141 -9.20 13.54 6.09
C GLY A 141 -10.37 14.35 6.61
N GLN A 142 -10.07 15.57 7.03
CA GLN A 142 -11.11 16.52 7.35
C GLN A 142 -10.60 17.95 7.16
N ALA A 143 -11.38 18.74 6.42
CA ALA A 143 -11.18 20.18 6.36
C ALA A 143 -11.05 20.81 7.77
N GLY A 144 -9.96 21.54 7.99
CA GLY A 144 -9.71 22.28 9.21
C GLY A 144 -9.18 21.45 10.39
N LEU A 145 -8.57 20.29 10.13
CA LEU A 145 -7.73 19.62 11.15
C LEU A 145 -6.71 20.61 11.72
N THR A 146 -6.66 20.71 13.04
CA THR A 146 -5.76 21.64 13.72
C THR A 146 -4.47 20.94 14.15
N PRO A 147 -3.31 21.63 14.11
CA PRO A 147 -2.05 21.12 14.63
C PRO A 147 -2.14 20.55 16.06
N GLY A 148 -1.44 19.44 16.30
CA GLY A 148 -1.42 18.71 17.57
C GLY A 148 -2.58 17.71 17.75
N THR A 149 -3.38 17.45 16.72
CA THR A 149 -4.49 16.48 16.80
C THR A 149 -3.95 15.05 16.86
N ILE A 150 -4.54 14.23 17.74
CA ILE A 150 -4.18 12.80 17.88
C ILE A 150 -5.41 11.96 17.55
N ASN A 151 -5.26 11.08 16.56
CA ASN A 151 -6.20 10.00 16.31
C ASN A 151 -5.64 8.70 16.88
N ASN A 152 -6.38 8.07 17.80
CA ASN A 152 -6.01 6.79 18.37
C ASN A 152 -6.88 5.70 17.75
N LEU A 153 -6.30 4.81 16.94
CA LEU A 153 -7.04 3.80 16.21
C LEU A 153 -7.78 2.81 17.12
N LEU A 154 -7.35 2.64 18.38
CA LEU A 154 -8.09 1.83 19.35
C LEU A 154 -9.46 2.44 19.69
N LEU A 155 -9.58 3.76 19.67
CA LEU A 155 -10.78 4.50 20.04
C LEU A 155 -11.60 4.94 18.82
N THR A 156 -10.90 5.37 17.77
CA THR A 156 -11.45 5.96 16.55
C THR A 156 -10.71 5.40 15.33
N PRO A 157 -10.93 4.12 14.98
CA PRO A 157 -10.17 3.45 13.91
C PRO A 157 -10.41 4.03 12.50
N GLY A 158 -11.44 4.87 12.32
CA GLY A 158 -11.97 5.13 10.99
C GLY A 158 -12.61 3.85 10.47
N THR A 159 -12.11 3.35 9.33
CA THR A 159 -12.50 2.06 8.77
C THR A 159 -11.36 1.07 8.94
N ARG A 160 -11.65 -0.13 9.45
CA ARG A 160 -10.69 -1.20 9.65
C ARG A 160 -11.00 -2.42 8.79
N ILE A 161 -10.14 -2.70 7.84
CA ILE A 161 -10.19 -3.87 6.96
C ILE A 161 -9.16 -4.88 7.47
N HIS A 162 -9.50 -6.16 7.50
CA HIS A 162 -8.62 -7.18 8.06
C HIS A 162 -8.52 -8.42 7.17
N GLY A 163 -7.46 -9.21 7.36
CA GLY A 163 -7.31 -10.53 6.73
C GLY A 163 -8.44 -11.49 7.14
N VAL A 164 -8.54 -12.61 6.43
CA VAL A 164 -9.64 -13.57 6.63
C VAL A 164 -9.25 -14.57 7.72
N SER A 165 -8.08 -15.18 7.53
CA SER A 165 -7.57 -16.30 8.31
C SER A 165 -6.34 -15.90 9.12
N ALA A 166 -6.10 -16.63 10.22
CA ALA A 166 -4.88 -16.45 11.00
C ALA A 166 -3.64 -16.55 10.09
N ASP A 167 -2.63 -15.74 10.39
CA ASP A 167 -1.37 -15.68 9.64
C ASP A 167 -1.49 -15.17 8.18
N ASP A 168 -2.62 -14.60 7.76
CA ASP A 168 -2.76 -13.91 6.46
C ASP A 168 -1.85 -12.66 6.36
N ILE A 169 -1.59 -11.98 7.48
CA ILE A 169 -0.57 -10.93 7.65
C ILE A 169 -0.67 -9.80 6.59
N ILE A 170 -1.89 -9.34 6.29
CA ILE A 170 -2.10 -8.25 5.30
C ILE A 170 -1.83 -6.85 5.88
N PRO A 171 -1.40 -5.88 5.06
CA PRO A 171 -0.91 -6.02 3.70
C PRO A 171 0.58 -6.44 3.68
N SER A 172 1.05 -7.00 2.55
CA SER A 172 2.48 -7.12 2.22
C SER A 172 2.99 -5.98 1.33
N ALA A 173 2.08 -5.33 0.60
CA ALA A 173 2.32 -4.11 -0.17
C ALA A 173 1.03 -3.31 -0.28
N LEU A 174 1.12 -1.99 -0.47
CA LEU A 174 -0.03 -1.09 -0.52
C LEU A 174 0.28 0.11 -1.40
N THR A 175 -0.66 0.50 -2.26
CA THR A 175 -0.63 1.77 -3.00
C THR A 175 -2.04 2.34 -3.11
N VAL A 176 -2.12 3.65 -3.28
CA VAL A 176 -3.37 4.42 -3.45
C VAL A 176 -3.24 5.23 -4.73
N ALA A 177 -4.22 5.14 -5.63
CA ALA A 177 -4.26 5.82 -6.92
C ALA A 177 -5.62 5.66 -7.59
N ASP A 178 -6.02 6.59 -8.44
CA ASP A 178 -7.18 6.48 -9.35
C ASP A 178 -6.95 5.42 -10.44
N ILE A 179 -7.56 4.23 -10.29
CA ILE A 179 -7.39 3.08 -11.20
C ILE A 179 -8.47 3.10 -12.28
N ASP A 180 -9.68 3.53 -11.92
CA ASP A 180 -10.83 3.53 -12.83
C ASP A 180 -11.02 4.84 -13.62
N GLY A 181 -10.19 5.85 -13.36
CA GLY A 181 -10.14 7.12 -14.07
C GLY A 181 -11.28 8.06 -13.70
N ASN A 182 -11.91 7.87 -12.54
CA ASN A 182 -13.06 8.68 -12.11
C ASN A 182 -12.66 9.95 -11.35
N GLY A 183 -11.37 10.15 -11.10
CA GLY A 183 -10.79 11.31 -10.42
C GLY A 183 -10.70 11.17 -8.91
N LYS A 184 -10.91 9.98 -8.35
CA LYS A 184 -10.76 9.66 -6.93
C LYS A 184 -9.83 8.46 -6.78
N ASP A 185 -9.20 8.34 -5.63
CA ASP A 185 -8.19 7.32 -5.45
C ASP A 185 -8.78 6.01 -4.92
N ASP A 186 -8.31 4.91 -5.49
CA ASP A 186 -8.60 3.55 -5.08
C ASP A 186 -7.46 2.97 -4.23
N ILE A 187 -7.69 1.81 -3.60
CA ILE A 187 -6.67 1.11 -2.81
C ILE A 187 -6.29 -0.20 -3.50
N VAL A 188 -4.99 -0.40 -3.75
CA VAL A 188 -4.44 -1.69 -4.18
C VAL A 188 -3.63 -2.30 -3.06
N VAL A 189 -3.93 -3.56 -2.76
CA VAL A 189 -3.32 -4.32 -1.68
C VAL A 189 -2.67 -5.57 -2.21
N GLY A 190 -1.40 -5.75 -1.88
CA GLY A 190 -0.72 -7.02 -2.01
C GLY A 190 -0.80 -7.83 -0.71
N ALA A 191 -0.95 -9.14 -0.83
CA ALA A 191 -1.09 -10.07 0.29
C ALA A 191 -0.39 -11.41 0.01
N SER A 192 0.95 -11.38 -0.01
CA SER A 192 1.78 -12.51 -0.45
C SER A 192 1.75 -13.74 0.47
N ALA A 193 1.37 -13.57 1.73
CA ALA A 193 1.22 -14.66 2.69
C ALA A 193 -0.14 -15.37 2.62
N VAL A 194 -1.11 -14.82 1.86
CA VAL A 194 -2.46 -15.39 1.81
C VAL A 194 -2.52 -16.60 0.89
N ASP A 195 -3.20 -17.64 1.35
CA ASP A 195 -3.39 -18.87 0.59
C ASP A 195 -4.36 -18.70 -0.59
N GLY A 196 -4.05 -19.37 -1.70
CA GLY A 196 -5.02 -19.63 -2.76
C GLY A 196 -5.92 -20.82 -2.41
N PRO A 197 -6.90 -21.16 -3.28
CA PRO A 197 -7.66 -22.40 -3.16
C PRO A 197 -6.75 -23.63 -3.00
N ASN A 198 -7.07 -24.48 -2.02
CA ASN A 198 -6.34 -25.71 -1.70
C ASN A 198 -6.03 -26.52 -2.99
N PRO A 199 -4.76 -26.89 -3.25
CA PRO A 199 -3.60 -26.94 -2.33
C PRO A 199 -2.60 -25.78 -2.41
N ARG A 200 -2.97 -24.60 -2.93
CA ARG A 200 -2.01 -23.52 -3.20
C ARG A 200 -1.71 -22.64 -1.98
N SER A 201 -1.02 -23.18 -0.98
CA SER A 201 -0.56 -22.37 0.16
C SER A 201 0.43 -21.28 -0.29
N LEU A 202 0.40 -20.10 0.31
CA LEU A 202 1.29 -18.99 -0.02
C LEU A 202 1.31 -18.63 -1.51
N ALA A 203 0.19 -18.87 -2.21
CA ALA A 203 0.05 -18.41 -3.60
C ALA A 203 0.12 -16.88 -3.67
N GLY A 204 -0.28 -16.22 -2.58
CA GLY A 204 -0.46 -14.80 -2.51
C GLY A 204 -1.74 -14.35 -3.20
N ARG A 205 -2.19 -13.15 -2.84
CA ARG A 205 -3.32 -12.48 -3.46
C ARG A 205 -3.02 -11.01 -3.71
N GLY A 206 -3.66 -10.47 -4.74
CA GLY A 206 -3.81 -9.04 -4.96
C GLY A 206 -5.26 -8.64 -4.76
N TYR A 207 -5.51 -7.45 -4.23
CA TYR A 207 -6.86 -6.90 -4.08
C TYR A 207 -6.90 -5.48 -4.63
N VAL A 208 -7.98 -5.13 -5.31
CA VAL A 208 -8.34 -3.77 -5.66
C VAL A 208 -9.63 -3.43 -4.95
N LEU A 209 -9.63 -2.31 -4.22
CA LEU A 209 -10.78 -1.75 -3.53
C LEU A 209 -10.99 -0.36 -4.12
N LEU A 210 -12.07 -0.18 -4.88
CA LEU A 210 -12.39 1.10 -5.51
C LEU A 210 -12.77 2.16 -4.46
N ASP A 211 -12.75 3.43 -4.85
CA ASP A 211 -13.31 4.52 -4.06
C ASP A 211 -14.77 4.22 -3.73
N ARG A 212 -15.22 4.74 -2.59
CA ARG A 212 -16.63 4.66 -2.19
C ARG A 212 -16.91 5.72 -1.14
N THR A 213 -18.16 6.15 -1.03
CA THR A 213 -18.50 7.15 -0.02
C THR A 213 -18.10 6.69 1.38
N ARG A 214 -17.80 7.64 2.27
CA ARG A 214 -17.42 7.38 3.67
C ARG A 214 -18.35 6.41 4.40
N ALA A 215 -19.64 6.44 4.11
CA ALA A 215 -20.63 5.54 4.72
C ALA A 215 -20.54 4.08 4.25
N GLN A 216 -19.96 3.85 3.07
CA GLN A 216 -19.76 2.52 2.47
C GLN A 216 -18.45 1.86 2.92
N TRP A 217 -17.49 2.65 3.39
CA TRP A 217 -16.29 2.14 4.05
C TRP A 217 -16.62 1.55 5.43
N THR A 218 -17.05 0.30 5.47
CA THR A 218 -17.36 -0.42 6.71
C THR A 218 -16.20 -1.30 7.18
N SER A 219 -16.01 -1.43 8.48
CA SER A 219 -14.99 -2.34 9.03
C SER A 219 -15.38 -3.80 8.81
N THR A 220 -14.62 -4.54 8.00
CA THR A 220 -14.93 -5.90 7.57
C THR A 220 -13.68 -6.66 7.08
N SER A 221 -13.84 -7.91 6.68
CA SER A 221 -12.79 -8.68 6.02
C SER A 221 -12.49 -8.13 4.62
N ILE A 222 -11.23 -8.20 4.19
CA ILE A 222 -10.82 -7.74 2.85
C ILE A 222 -11.62 -8.41 1.72
N ASP A 223 -11.97 -9.69 1.86
CA ASP A 223 -12.80 -10.44 0.88
C ASP A 223 -14.21 -9.84 0.67
N PHE A 224 -14.72 -9.04 1.62
CA PHE A 224 -16.01 -8.35 1.48
C PHE A 224 -15.88 -6.89 1.04
N MET A 225 -14.68 -6.33 1.12
CA MET A 225 -14.42 -4.94 0.72
C MET A 225 -13.83 -4.86 -0.70
N ALA A 226 -13.08 -5.88 -1.13
CA ALA A 226 -12.44 -5.90 -2.44
C ALA A 226 -13.48 -5.99 -3.58
N ASP A 227 -13.27 -5.16 -4.60
CA ASP A 227 -14.03 -5.18 -5.85
C ASP A 227 -13.42 -6.16 -6.86
N LEU A 228 -12.10 -6.34 -6.81
CA LEU A 228 -11.38 -7.39 -7.53
C LEU A 228 -10.41 -8.11 -6.59
N THR A 229 -10.45 -9.45 -6.60
CA THR A 229 -9.45 -10.31 -5.98
C THR A 229 -8.66 -11.08 -7.04
N VAL A 230 -7.34 -10.94 -7.06
CA VAL A 230 -6.42 -11.69 -7.92
C VAL A 230 -5.75 -12.77 -7.10
N ILE A 231 -5.81 -14.02 -7.55
CA ILE A 231 -5.26 -15.18 -6.83
C ILE A 231 -4.02 -15.71 -7.55
N GLY A 232 -2.93 -15.89 -6.80
CA GLY A 232 -1.68 -16.44 -7.31
C GLY A 232 -1.83 -17.82 -7.95
N ARG A 233 -1.03 -18.08 -8.99
CA ARG A 233 -1.22 -19.23 -9.88
C ARG A 233 -0.92 -20.56 -9.18
N ARG A 234 0.11 -20.63 -8.37
CA ARG A 234 0.61 -21.86 -7.73
C ARG A 234 0.98 -21.63 -6.27
N GLN A 235 1.26 -22.72 -5.58
CA GLN A 235 1.81 -22.71 -4.23
C GLN A 235 3.14 -21.93 -4.21
N SER A 236 3.34 -21.07 -3.21
CA SER A 236 4.57 -20.27 -3.02
C SER A 236 4.91 -19.31 -4.17
N ASP A 237 3.94 -18.88 -4.97
CA ASP A 237 4.18 -17.83 -5.98
C ASP A 237 4.34 -16.44 -5.34
N PHE A 238 3.81 -16.24 -4.12
CA PHE A 238 3.88 -14.98 -3.36
C PHE A 238 3.32 -13.76 -4.11
N LEU A 239 2.24 -13.92 -4.87
CA LEU A 239 1.56 -12.81 -5.54
C LEU A 239 1.20 -11.69 -4.56
N GLY A 240 1.51 -10.45 -4.92
CA GLY A 240 1.24 -9.27 -4.10
C GLY A 240 2.36 -8.95 -3.11
N GLU A 241 3.56 -9.48 -3.27
CA GLU A 241 4.71 -9.03 -2.46
C GLU A 241 5.11 -7.59 -2.79
N SER A 242 4.82 -7.13 -4.01
CA SER A 242 4.90 -5.72 -4.41
C SER A 242 3.71 -5.37 -5.30
N VAL A 243 3.34 -4.09 -5.31
CA VAL A 243 2.27 -3.54 -6.15
C VAL A 243 2.75 -2.24 -6.81
N ALA A 244 2.25 -1.97 -8.01
CA ALA A 244 2.38 -0.69 -8.68
C ALA A 244 1.11 -0.41 -9.50
N VAL A 245 0.81 0.87 -9.72
CA VAL A 245 -0.31 1.32 -10.55
C VAL A 245 0.18 2.41 -11.49
N GLY A 246 -0.30 2.40 -12.73
CA GLY A 246 -0.10 3.48 -13.68
C GLY A 246 -0.47 3.07 -15.11
N ASP A 247 -0.70 4.05 -15.97
CA ASP A 247 -0.89 3.86 -17.41
C ASP A 247 0.48 3.57 -18.05
N ILE A 248 0.79 2.29 -18.27
CA ILE A 248 2.08 1.85 -18.80
C ILE A 248 2.05 1.58 -20.30
N ASP A 249 0.85 1.42 -20.89
CA ASP A 249 0.67 1.23 -22.34
C ASP A 249 0.30 2.53 -23.08
N GLY A 250 -0.05 3.59 -22.34
CA GLY A 250 -0.33 4.92 -22.85
C GLY A 250 -1.75 5.08 -23.40
N ASP A 251 -2.68 4.19 -23.03
CA ASP A 251 -4.06 4.22 -23.54
C ASP A 251 -5.01 5.10 -22.72
N GLY A 252 -4.54 5.65 -21.60
CA GLY A 252 -5.30 6.50 -20.69
C GLY A 252 -6.08 5.76 -19.59
N SER A 253 -5.99 4.44 -19.52
CA SER A 253 -6.47 3.61 -18.40
C SER A 253 -5.27 3.17 -17.56
N ALA A 254 -5.46 2.98 -16.26
CA ALA A 254 -4.37 2.48 -15.42
C ALA A 254 -4.24 0.96 -15.51
N GLU A 255 -3.00 0.47 -15.48
CA GLU A 255 -2.69 -0.92 -15.18
C GLU A 255 -2.41 -1.10 -13.70
N VAL A 256 -2.92 -2.19 -13.14
CA VAL A 256 -2.52 -2.69 -11.83
C VAL A 256 -1.48 -3.78 -12.02
N VAL A 257 -0.34 -3.64 -11.35
CA VAL A 257 0.78 -4.58 -11.43
C VAL A 257 1.02 -5.24 -10.08
N PHE A 258 1.02 -6.58 -10.07
CA PHE A 258 1.37 -7.37 -8.89
C PHE A 258 2.67 -8.14 -9.12
N GLY A 259 3.61 -8.03 -8.19
CA GLY A 259 4.80 -8.88 -8.15
C GLY A 259 4.52 -10.21 -7.46
N ALA A 260 4.94 -11.31 -8.08
CA ALA A 260 4.91 -12.67 -7.55
C ALA A 260 6.33 -13.25 -7.60
N THR A 261 7.13 -13.01 -6.56
CA THR A 261 8.59 -13.28 -6.57
C THR A 261 8.94 -14.76 -6.62
N GLY A 262 8.05 -15.63 -6.14
CA GLY A 262 8.21 -17.09 -6.22
C GLY A 262 7.68 -17.68 -7.52
N SER A 263 7.01 -16.89 -8.36
CA SER A 263 6.38 -17.42 -9.57
C SER A 263 7.39 -17.89 -10.62
N GLU A 264 7.06 -18.99 -11.27
CA GLU A 264 7.79 -19.54 -12.43
C GLU A 264 7.20 -19.06 -13.78
N GLY A 265 6.15 -18.24 -13.76
CA GLY A 265 5.38 -17.82 -14.92
C GLY A 265 4.46 -18.91 -15.51
N PRO A 266 3.72 -18.61 -16.60
CA PRO A 266 2.74 -19.53 -17.17
C PRO A 266 3.37 -20.68 -17.97
N GLN A 267 4.54 -20.48 -18.58
CA GLN A 267 5.08 -21.37 -19.63
C GLN A 267 6.13 -22.40 -19.17
N LEU A 268 6.60 -22.35 -17.91
CA LEU A 268 7.75 -23.18 -17.47
C LEU A 268 7.56 -23.82 -16.07
N PRO A 269 6.60 -24.74 -15.87
CA PRO A 269 6.51 -25.49 -14.62
C PRO A 269 7.81 -26.27 -14.35
N GLY A 270 8.40 -26.11 -13.17
CA GLY A 270 9.60 -26.83 -12.72
C GLY A 270 10.93 -26.12 -13.00
N LYS A 271 10.92 -24.80 -13.21
CA LYS A 271 12.12 -23.98 -13.29
C LYS A 271 12.06 -22.88 -12.22
N ALA A 272 12.72 -23.18 -11.11
CA ALA A 272 12.68 -22.46 -9.83
C ALA A 272 12.59 -20.93 -9.93
N ASP A 273 11.56 -20.39 -9.29
CA ASP A 273 11.50 -19.11 -8.55
C ASP A 273 12.20 -17.93 -9.24
N ARG A 274 11.74 -17.55 -10.43
CA ARG A 274 12.33 -16.44 -11.21
C ARG A 274 11.63 -15.11 -11.02
N GLY A 275 10.51 -15.10 -10.31
CA GLY A 275 9.65 -13.93 -10.18
C GLY A 275 8.86 -13.65 -11.45
N GLU A 276 7.66 -13.10 -11.27
CA GLU A 276 6.77 -12.65 -12.32
C GLU A 276 6.15 -11.31 -11.91
N ALA A 277 6.04 -10.37 -12.85
CA ALA A 277 5.14 -9.23 -12.73
C ALA A 277 3.88 -9.53 -13.55
N ILE A 278 2.73 -9.48 -12.89
CA ILE A 278 1.42 -9.68 -13.50
C ILE A 278 0.83 -8.31 -13.75
N VAL A 279 0.58 -7.97 -15.00
CA VAL A 279 0.00 -6.69 -15.42
C VAL A 279 -1.46 -6.91 -15.79
N LEU A 280 -2.35 -6.14 -15.17
CA LEU A 280 -3.78 -6.16 -15.41
C LEU A 280 -4.23 -4.78 -15.84
N ALA A 281 -4.56 -4.60 -17.12
CA ALA A 281 -5.20 -3.38 -17.59
C ALA A 281 -6.59 -3.28 -16.98
N TRP A 282 -6.88 -2.20 -16.25
CA TRP A 282 -8.12 -2.09 -15.50
C TRP A 282 -9.34 -2.24 -16.41
N LYS A 283 -9.29 -1.62 -17.60
CA LYS A 283 -10.33 -1.72 -18.63
C LYS A 283 -10.75 -3.16 -18.97
N ASP A 284 -9.83 -4.13 -18.83
CA ASP A 284 -10.04 -5.54 -19.18
C ASP A 284 -10.53 -6.37 -18.00
N VAL A 285 -10.25 -5.95 -16.76
CA VAL A 285 -10.58 -6.71 -15.54
C VAL A 285 -11.66 -6.08 -14.67
N GLN A 286 -12.14 -4.87 -15.00
CA GLN A 286 -13.17 -4.13 -14.25
C GLN A 286 -14.51 -4.86 -14.07
N PHE A 287 -14.76 -5.94 -14.83
CA PHE A 287 -15.96 -6.77 -14.72
C PHE A 287 -15.76 -8.06 -13.92
N GLU A 288 -14.52 -8.33 -13.47
CA GLU A 288 -14.17 -9.52 -12.72
C GLU A 288 -14.24 -9.24 -11.22
N PHE A 289 -14.88 -10.14 -10.48
CA PHE A 289 -14.85 -10.09 -9.01
C PHE A 289 -13.68 -10.92 -8.46
N VAL A 290 -13.34 -12.03 -9.11
CA VAL A 290 -12.22 -12.91 -8.75
C VAL A 290 -11.49 -13.37 -10.01
N LEU A 291 -10.22 -13.00 -10.12
CA LEU A 291 -9.30 -13.43 -11.17
C LEU A 291 -8.34 -14.49 -10.62
N ASP A 292 -8.60 -15.76 -10.92
CA ASP A 292 -7.70 -16.86 -10.55
C ASP A 292 -6.69 -17.15 -11.67
N LEU A 293 -5.42 -16.79 -11.45
CA LEU A 293 -4.35 -16.93 -12.44
C LEU A 293 -4.03 -18.39 -12.80
N ALA A 294 -4.51 -19.37 -12.04
CA ALA A 294 -4.40 -20.80 -12.38
C ALA A 294 -5.34 -21.23 -13.51
N THR A 295 -6.42 -20.48 -13.74
CA THR A 295 -7.47 -20.84 -14.71
C THR A 295 -7.75 -19.75 -15.73
N SER A 296 -7.37 -18.51 -15.44
CA SER A 296 -7.59 -17.38 -16.35
C SER A 296 -6.51 -17.26 -17.42
N ILE A 297 -6.94 -16.80 -18.60
CA ILE A 297 -6.10 -16.40 -19.73
C ILE A 297 -6.06 -14.88 -19.94
N LEU A 298 -6.74 -14.11 -19.07
CA LEU A 298 -6.89 -12.66 -19.20
C LEU A 298 -5.67 -11.86 -18.74
N ALA A 299 -4.79 -12.47 -17.96
CA ALA A 299 -3.61 -11.80 -17.43
C ALA A 299 -2.41 -11.93 -18.37
N THR A 300 -1.78 -10.80 -18.67
CA THR A 300 -0.49 -10.75 -19.35
C THR A 300 0.61 -10.74 -18.28
N SER A 301 1.71 -11.44 -18.53
CA SER A 301 2.80 -11.49 -17.55
C SER A 301 4.18 -11.27 -18.14
N ILE A 302 5.02 -10.64 -17.33
CA ILE A 302 6.43 -10.37 -17.61
C ILE A 302 7.24 -11.22 -16.63
N ALA A 303 8.00 -12.19 -17.16
CA ALA A 303 8.85 -13.08 -16.36
C ALA A 303 10.32 -12.75 -16.58
N ALA A 304 11.15 -12.86 -15.54
CA ALA A 304 12.59 -12.64 -15.67
C ALA A 304 13.23 -13.70 -16.58
N PRO A 305 14.11 -13.31 -17.53
CA PRO A 305 14.79 -14.25 -18.41
C PRO A 305 15.71 -15.17 -17.60
N SER A 306 15.78 -16.46 -17.98
CA SER A 306 16.75 -17.38 -17.39
C SER A 306 18.18 -16.95 -17.76
N GLN A 307 19.06 -16.86 -16.78
CA GLN A 307 20.52 -16.79 -16.97
C GLN A 307 21.06 -18.09 -17.60
N VAL A 308 20.78 -18.35 -18.88
CA VAL A 308 21.52 -19.32 -19.71
C VAL A 308 21.55 -18.81 -21.15
N ASP A 309 22.73 -18.36 -21.57
CA ASP A 309 23.24 -18.18 -22.93
C ASP A 309 22.36 -17.47 -23.99
N GLY A 310 22.45 -16.14 -24.02
CA GLY A 310 22.79 -15.44 -25.26
C GLY A 310 21.76 -15.40 -26.41
N MET A 311 20.47 -15.63 -26.17
CA MET A 311 19.42 -15.34 -27.16
C MET A 311 18.28 -14.52 -26.54
N PRO A 312 17.81 -13.44 -27.19
CA PRO A 312 16.59 -12.78 -26.77
C PRO A 312 15.43 -13.71 -27.09
N VAL A 313 14.80 -14.28 -26.07
CA VAL A 313 13.48 -14.90 -26.24
C VAL A 313 12.49 -13.77 -26.09
N SER A 314 11.90 -13.37 -27.22
CA SER A 314 10.75 -12.47 -27.29
C SER A 314 9.69 -12.98 -26.30
N ALA A 315 9.37 -12.18 -25.29
CA ALA A 315 8.06 -12.27 -24.68
C ALA A 315 7.06 -12.06 -25.81
N ALA A 316 6.03 -12.91 -25.90
CA ALA A 316 4.86 -12.58 -26.70
C ALA A 316 4.17 -11.44 -25.95
N PHE A 317 4.64 -10.23 -26.22
CA PHE A 317 3.86 -9.03 -25.97
C PHE A 317 2.62 -9.15 -26.86
N GLY A 318 1.44 -9.09 -26.24
CA GLY A 318 0.37 -8.37 -26.92
C GLY A 318 0.81 -6.90 -26.92
N ASP A 319 0.61 -6.23 -28.04
CA ASP A 319 0.96 -4.84 -28.32
C ASP A 319 0.86 -3.91 -27.08
N VAL A 320 1.96 -3.74 -26.34
CA VAL A 320 2.01 -2.94 -25.09
C VAL A 320 2.24 -1.46 -25.39
N ASN A 321 2.42 -1.07 -26.65
CA ASN A 321 2.60 0.33 -27.05
C ASN A 321 1.54 0.81 -28.06
N GLY A 322 0.51 -0.01 -28.31
CA GLY A 322 -0.64 0.32 -29.16
C GLY A 322 -0.31 0.55 -30.64
N ASP A 323 0.84 0.07 -31.15
CA ASP A 323 1.29 0.32 -32.53
C ASP A 323 0.97 -0.81 -33.53
N GLY A 324 0.43 -1.92 -33.04
CA GLY A 324 0.00 -3.08 -33.81
C GLY A 324 1.14 -3.89 -34.43
N ALA A 325 2.40 -3.74 -34.00
CA ALA A 325 3.55 -4.39 -34.62
C ALA A 325 4.44 -5.19 -33.64
N ASP A 326 4.15 -6.48 -33.48
CA ASP A 326 5.05 -7.44 -32.83
C ASP A 326 5.48 -8.57 -33.77
N GLY A 327 6.72 -8.49 -34.27
CA GLY A 327 7.38 -9.59 -34.97
C GLY A 327 8.79 -9.23 -35.45
N PRO A 328 9.76 -10.19 -35.46
CA PRO A 328 11.11 -9.92 -35.96
C PRO A 328 11.07 -9.88 -37.48
N GLY A 329 10.76 -8.72 -38.06
CA GLY A 329 10.76 -8.57 -39.51
C GLY A 329 10.05 -7.33 -40.03
N ALA A 330 10.59 -6.15 -39.76
CA ALA A 330 10.46 -5.02 -40.67
C ALA A 330 11.88 -4.61 -41.10
N ARG A 331 12.10 -4.61 -42.42
CA ARG A 331 13.37 -4.24 -43.06
C ARG A 331 13.71 -2.76 -42.88
#